data_AF-A0A1R1IGE3-F1
#
_entry.id   AF-A0A1R1IGE3-F1
#
_cell.length_a   1.000
_cell.length_b   1.000
_cell.length_c   1.000
_cell.angle_alpha   90.00
_cell.angle_beta   90.00
_cell.angle_gamma   90.00
#
_symmetry.space_group_name_H-M   'P 1'
#
loop_
_entity.id
_entity.type
_entity.pdbx_description
1 polymer ?
#
loop_
_entity_poly.entity_id
_entity_poly.type
_entity_poly.pdbx_seq_one_letter_code
_entity_poly.pdbx_strand_id
1 'polypeptide(L)'
;MGLSPELLDWLGSYAPKQDVDRKLKVRKDGLQFFVEHDELVEFNDWLKLPWPSKDGGRPPIPTGIKREIKAEAGGECAICHKNANSCEAAHIDPVARSKNNHPENLIWLCANHHTKFDKGGYGPSADAKDFVVGFKQSLIFYRRGLWELQAEVSGRLFTMLKACDTLKAQLAAAQTPDQVAAVEGLAKKAVGQVAKMAPTSKADPDFVVFSAMKPQFEALAKSSKRPKNIKATLELASTVKDEFAQRSGYEDCPLCKSRGHYKHEDCPACGGDGELTKSEIRSIDFDRYADVQCPLCEGKRTFQGEDCPVCNGDGELERRYADQVDVREWDDVDCPVCEGGGTREGDDCPFCGGERRVQRHERDQVDLRDYAKVDCPLCKGKGSFNGDDCPECGGHRQMDRRHAEQIDIRAYDTILCPICEGSGEWRGWPCRACGEEGRIERRHADQIDRRDYKMVACPSCSPRDREYCRTCGGEGEIPRWVRDQLD
;
A
#
# COMPACT_ATOMS: atom_id res chain seq x y z
N MET A 1 23.64 6.38 8.25
CA MET A 1 24.62 6.05 9.32
C MET A 1 23.91 6.20 10.67
N GLY A 2 24.19 5.36 11.67
CA GLY A 2 23.45 5.33 12.95
C GLY A 2 23.84 6.40 13.99
N LEU A 3 24.66 7.38 13.61
CA LEU A 3 25.21 8.42 14.50
C LEU A 3 24.24 9.60 14.61
N SER A 4 24.02 10.10 15.83
CA SER A 4 23.16 11.26 16.08
C SER A 4 23.79 12.59 15.68
N PRO A 5 22.97 13.62 15.34
CA PRO A 5 23.46 14.98 15.14
C PRO A 5 24.30 15.49 16.33
N GLU A 6 23.89 15.19 17.57
CA GLU A 6 24.63 15.57 18.78
C GLU A 6 25.98 14.86 18.90
N LEU A 7 26.07 13.62 18.42
CA LEU A 7 27.35 12.90 18.36
C LEU A 7 28.23 13.48 17.26
N LEU A 8 27.69 13.83 16.10
CA LEU A 8 28.46 14.42 14.99
C LEU A 8 29.06 15.77 15.39
N ASP A 9 28.30 16.65 16.04
CA ASP A 9 28.84 17.93 16.56
C ASP A 9 29.93 17.70 17.64
N TRP A 10 29.74 16.70 18.50
CA TRP A 10 30.77 16.31 19.47
C TRP A 10 32.04 15.79 18.78
N LEU A 11 31.92 14.95 17.75
CA LEU A 11 33.05 14.42 16.98
C LEU A 11 33.77 15.49 16.15
N GLY A 12 33.09 16.58 15.79
CA GLY A 12 33.72 17.75 15.19
C GLY A 12 34.56 18.55 16.19
N SER A 13 34.20 18.51 17.47
CA SER A 13 34.85 19.29 18.53
C SER A 13 35.95 18.51 19.25
N TYR A 14 35.77 17.20 19.42
CA TYR A 14 36.60 16.33 20.24
C TYR A 14 37.11 15.12 19.45
N ALA A 15 38.38 14.75 19.69
CA ALA A 15 38.93 13.54 19.13
C ALA A 15 38.44 12.32 19.96
N PRO A 16 37.84 11.30 19.32
CA PRO A 16 37.23 10.18 20.03
C PRO A 16 38.26 9.16 20.52
N LYS A 17 39.34 8.92 19.76
CA LYS A 17 40.36 7.93 20.10
C LYS A 17 41.45 8.57 20.94
N GLN A 18 41.81 7.93 22.05
CA GLN A 18 42.91 8.41 22.90
C GLN A 18 44.22 8.43 22.11
N ASP A 19 45.04 9.46 22.36
CA ASP A 19 46.36 9.67 21.73
C ASP A 19 46.30 9.75 20.18
N VAL A 20 45.14 10.11 19.62
CA VAL A 20 44.93 10.37 18.18
C VAL A 20 44.13 11.66 18.01
N ASP A 21 44.68 12.65 17.30
CA ASP A 21 44.07 13.98 17.18
C ASP A 21 43.03 14.11 16.05
N ARG A 22 42.66 13.01 15.40
CA ARG A 22 41.67 13.03 14.30
C ARG A 22 40.28 13.37 14.83
N LYS A 23 39.69 14.45 14.32
CA LYS A 23 38.30 14.88 14.53
C LYS A 23 37.53 14.79 13.22
N LEU A 24 36.21 14.77 13.31
CA LEU A 24 35.35 14.86 12.13
C LEU A 24 35.48 16.26 11.55
N LYS A 25 35.75 16.37 10.24
CA LYS A 25 35.78 17.70 9.61
C LYS A 25 34.36 18.20 9.45
N VAL A 26 34.04 19.30 10.12
CA VAL A 26 32.73 19.93 10.07
C VAL A 26 32.87 21.39 9.65
N ARG A 27 31.96 21.85 8.79
CA ARG A 27 31.83 23.26 8.42
C ARG A 27 30.67 23.84 9.21
N LYS A 28 30.89 24.91 9.97
CA LYS A 28 29.84 25.58 10.74
C LYS A 28 29.41 26.85 10.02
N ASP A 29 28.10 27.04 9.89
CA ASP A 29 27.47 28.26 9.39
C ASP A 29 26.34 28.66 10.36
N GLY A 30 26.64 29.61 11.24
CA GLY A 30 25.73 29.99 12.32
C GLY A 30 25.36 28.82 13.25
N LEU A 31 24.07 28.47 13.28
CA LEU A 31 23.53 27.35 14.07
C LEU A 31 23.55 26.02 13.32
N GLN A 32 23.87 26.02 12.03
CA GLN A 32 23.91 24.83 11.19
C GLN A 32 25.35 24.31 11.10
N PHE A 33 25.49 22.99 11.05
CA PHE A 33 26.77 22.34 10.75
C PHE A 33 26.59 21.40 9.57
N PHE A 34 27.57 21.42 8.68
CA PHE A 34 27.62 20.62 7.48
C PHE A 34 28.81 19.67 7.58
N VAL A 35 28.60 18.43 7.13
CA VAL A 35 29.65 17.41 7.03
C VAL A 35 29.64 16.92 5.59
N GLU A 36 30.80 16.95 4.94
CA GLU A 36 30.93 16.36 3.60
C GLU A 36 30.63 14.86 3.70
N HIS A 37 29.83 14.35 2.78
CA HIS A 37 29.36 12.96 2.83
C HIS A 37 30.53 11.97 2.90
N ASP A 38 31.54 12.15 2.05
CA ASP A 38 32.68 11.24 1.96
C ASP A 38 33.55 11.27 3.22
N GLU A 39 33.79 12.46 3.79
CA GLU A 39 34.46 12.57 5.09
C GLU A 39 33.67 11.84 6.18
N LEU A 40 32.34 11.96 6.20
CA LEU A 40 31.50 11.30 7.19
C LEU A 40 31.58 9.76 7.08
N VAL A 41 31.54 9.22 5.86
CA VAL A 41 31.68 7.78 5.61
C VAL A 41 33.06 7.30 6.07
N GLU A 42 34.13 7.95 5.60
CA GLU A 42 35.51 7.57 5.93
C GLU A 42 35.81 7.68 7.43
N PHE A 43 35.29 8.73 8.07
CA PHE A 43 35.45 8.93 9.51
C PHE A 43 34.69 7.86 10.31
N ASN A 44 33.48 7.50 9.88
CA ASN A 44 32.70 6.43 10.50
C ASN A 44 33.40 5.07 10.36
N ASP A 45 33.97 4.75 9.20
CA ASP A 45 34.73 3.52 9.00
C ASP A 45 36.01 3.51 9.85
N TRP A 46 36.72 4.64 9.90
CA TRP A 46 37.87 4.80 10.78
C TRP A 46 37.50 4.63 12.26
N LEU A 47 36.34 5.12 12.71
CA LEU A 47 35.88 4.94 14.09
C LEU A 47 35.68 3.46 14.46
N LYS A 48 35.34 2.60 13.50
CA LYS A 48 35.14 1.14 13.72
C LYS A 48 36.46 0.38 13.87
N LEU A 49 37.59 0.96 13.45
CA LEU A 49 38.91 0.36 13.64
C LEU A 49 39.29 0.30 15.14
N PRO A 50 40.11 -0.69 15.57
CA PRO A 50 40.62 -0.80 16.94
C PRO A 50 41.13 0.53 17.52
N TRP A 51 40.81 0.77 18.79
CA TRP A 51 41.14 2.00 19.51
C TRP A 51 42.42 1.80 20.32
N PRO A 52 43.30 2.82 20.41
CA PRO A 52 44.51 2.76 21.22
C PRO A 52 44.21 2.54 22.70
N SER A 53 45.09 1.81 23.38
CA SER A 53 45.03 1.62 24.84
C SER A 53 46.42 1.69 25.47
N LYS A 54 46.49 2.27 26.67
CA LYS A 54 47.72 2.31 27.47
C LYS A 54 47.94 0.96 28.17
N ASP A 55 49.20 0.53 28.22
CA ASP A 55 49.67 -0.65 28.97
C ASP A 55 48.88 -1.96 28.69
N GLY A 56 48.39 -2.13 27.46
CA GLY A 56 47.61 -3.31 27.06
C GLY A 56 46.20 -3.38 27.65
N GLY A 57 45.74 -2.33 28.35
CA GLY A 57 44.42 -2.25 28.96
C GLY A 57 43.26 -2.05 27.97
N ARG A 58 42.04 -1.88 28.49
CA ARG A 58 40.84 -1.57 27.69
C ARG A 58 40.87 -0.09 27.26
N PRO A 59 40.61 0.24 25.99
CA PRO A 59 40.49 1.64 25.56
C PRO A 59 39.31 2.31 26.28
N PRO A 60 39.49 3.50 26.87
CA PRO A 60 38.42 4.20 27.57
C PRO A 60 37.31 4.61 26.59
N ILE A 61 36.06 4.51 27.03
CA ILE A 61 34.90 4.98 26.23
C ILE A 61 34.69 6.48 26.52
N PRO A 62 34.82 7.38 25.53
CA PRO A 62 34.64 8.81 25.71
C PRO A 62 33.21 9.18 26.10
N THR A 63 33.05 10.35 26.71
CA THR A 63 31.75 10.86 27.17
C THR A 63 30.75 11.05 26.03
N GLY A 64 31.19 11.49 24.84
CA GLY A 64 30.32 11.60 23.66
C GLY A 64 29.72 10.26 23.24
N ILE A 65 30.55 9.22 23.20
CA ILE A 65 30.11 7.86 22.86
C ILE A 65 29.20 7.27 23.95
N LYS A 66 29.52 7.46 25.23
CA LYS A 66 28.65 7.02 26.34
C LYS A 66 27.29 7.70 26.30
N ARG A 67 27.26 9.01 26.03
CA ARG A 67 26.01 9.77 25.90
C ARG A 67 25.18 9.26 24.73
N GLU A 68 25.82 8.97 23.60
CA GLU A 68 25.16 8.44 22.40
C GLU A 68 24.40 7.15 22.69
N ILE A 69 25.09 6.13 23.22
CA ILE A 69 24.47 4.82 23.48
C ILE A 69 23.46 4.86 24.63
N LYS A 70 23.63 5.77 25.59
CA LYS A 70 22.64 6.00 26.64
C LYS A 70 21.37 6.63 26.05
N ALA A 71 21.50 7.62 25.17
CA ALA A 71 20.37 8.23 24.49
C ALA A 71 19.67 7.23 23.56
N GLU A 72 20.43 6.37 22.87
CA GLU A 72 19.89 5.27 22.06
C GLU A 72 19.00 4.31 22.87
N ALA A 73 19.34 4.06 24.14
CA ALA A 73 18.55 3.24 25.05
C ALA A 73 17.47 4.03 25.83
N GLY A 74 17.17 5.28 25.44
CA GLY A 74 16.16 6.11 26.11
C GLY A 74 16.56 6.56 27.52
N GLY A 75 17.85 6.54 27.85
CA GLY A 75 18.36 6.90 29.17
C GLY A 75 18.36 5.77 30.20
N GLU A 76 17.80 4.60 29.85
CA GLU A 76 17.62 3.45 30.73
C GLU A 76 18.21 2.17 30.11
N CYS A 77 18.04 1.01 30.77
CA CYS A 77 18.52 -0.26 30.20
C CYS A 77 17.81 -0.58 28.88
N ALA A 78 18.57 -0.86 27.82
CA ALA A 78 18.03 -1.17 26.50
C ALA A 78 17.10 -2.39 26.48
N ILE A 79 17.29 -3.36 27.39
CA ILE A 79 16.49 -4.60 27.41
C ILE A 79 15.21 -4.46 28.26
N CYS A 80 15.29 -3.81 29.42
CA CYS A 80 14.17 -3.81 30.37
C CYS A 80 13.53 -2.44 30.60
N HIS A 81 14.07 -1.38 29.99
CA HIS A 81 13.58 0.01 30.10
C HIS A 81 13.32 0.42 31.55
N LYS A 82 14.30 0.09 32.42
CA LYS A 82 14.32 0.37 33.86
C LYS A 82 15.76 0.50 34.33
N ASN A 83 15.94 0.86 35.60
CA ASN A 83 17.22 0.83 36.32
C ASN A 83 18.30 1.77 35.72
N ALA A 84 17.90 2.99 35.33
CA ALA A 84 18.79 3.99 34.72
C ALA A 84 20.10 4.23 35.50
N ASN A 85 20.05 4.15 36.83
CA ASN A 85 21.16 4.48 37.72
C ASN A 85 22.25 3.39 37.81
N SER A 86 22.00 2.19 37.29
CA SER A 86 22.96 1.07 37.31
C SER A 86 23.39 0.62 35.91
N CYS A 87 23.14 1.45 34.90
CA CYS A 87 23.45 1.12 33.52
C CYS A 87 24.89 1.45 33.14
N GLU A 88 25.50 0.55 32.37
CA GLU A 88 26.85 0.67 31.84
C GLU A 88 26.91 0.20 30.38
N ALA A 89 28.03 0.49 29.72
CA ALA A 89 28.26 0.13 28.32
C ALA A 89 28.83 -1.29 28.22
N ALA A 90 28.08 -2.17 27.57
CA ALA A 90 28.49 -3.53 27.22
C ALA A 90 28.98 -3.58 25.77
N HIS A 91 30.05 -4.34 25.50
CA HIS A 91 30.57 -4.53 24.15
C HIS A 91 29.89 -5.73 23.47
N ILE A 92 29.34 -5.51 22.27
CA ILE A 92 28.70 -6.56 21.47
C ILE A 92 29.76 -7.53 20.91
N ASP A 93 30.81 -6.99 20.28
CA ASP A 93 32.06 -7.71 20.00
C ASP A 93 33.05 -7.45 21.14
N PRO A 94 33.41 -8.47 21.95
CA PRO A 94 34.21 -8.34 23.15
C PRO A 94 35.43 -7.46 22.95
N VAL A 95 35.61 -6.49 23.84
CA VAL A 95 36.68 -5.49 23.74
C VAL A 95 38.09 -6.09 23.78
N ALA A 96 38.25 -7.26 24.41
CA ALA A 96 39.51 -8.01 24.42
C ALA A 96 39.96 -8.42 23.00
N ARG A 97 39.01 -8.60 22.08
CA ARG A 97 39.25 -8.90 20.67
C ARG A 97 39.20 -7.65 19.79
N SER A 98 38.10 -6.91 19.88
CA SER A 98 37.80 -5.83 18.93
C SER A 98 38.55 -4.53 19.20
N LYS A 99 38.80 -4.23 20.48
CA LYS A 99 39.21 -2.90 20.97
C LYS A 99 38.39 -1.76 20.36
N ASN A 100 37.13 -2.00 20.01
CA ASN A 100 36.31 -1.06 19.26
C ASN A 100 35.24 -0.43 20.15
N ASN A 101 35.30 0.89 20.33
CA ASN A 101 34.31 1.67 21.10
C ASN A 101 33.32 2.44 20.20
N HIS A 102 33.17 2.06 18.93
CA HIS A 102 32.12 2.59 18.07
C HIS A 102 30.72 2.34 18.68
N PRO A 103 29.75 3.28 18.57
CA PRO A 103 28.41 3.09 19.11
C PRO A 103 27.71 1.81 18.63
N GLU A 104 27.92 1.39 17.39
CA GLU A 104 27.37 0.11 16.86
C GLU A 104 27.90 -1.12 17.61
N ASN A 105 29.07 -1.04 18.25
CA ASN A 105 29.66 -2.13 19.00
C ASN A 105 29.31 -2.09 20.51
N LEU A 106 28.45 -1.17 20.91
CA LEU A 106 28.14 -0.90 22.32
C LEU A 106 26.63 -0.94 22.56
N ILE A 107 26.21 -1.48 23.70
CA ILE A 107 24.82 -1.46 24.16
C ILE A 107 24.74 -1.04 25.62
N TRP A 108 23.71 -0.27 26.00
CA TRP A 108 23.57 0.29 27.34
C TRP A 108 22.66 -0.59 28.21
N LEU A 109 23.22 -1.24 29.24
CA LEU A 109 22.53 -2.28 30.02
C LEU A 109 22.64 -2.03 31.52
N CYS A 110 21.57 -2.28 32.28
CA CYS A 110 21.63 -2.29 33.74
C CYS A 110 22.44 -3.47 34.27
N ALA A 111 23.00 -3.37 35.47
CA ALA A 111 23.84 -4.40 36.10
C ALA A 111 23.31 -5.84 35.97
N ASN A 112 22.00 -6.05 36.14
CA ASN A 112 21.37 -7.37 36.03
C ASN A 112 21.43 -7.94 34.60
N HIS A 113 21.06 -7.12 33.61
CA HIS A 113 21.08 -7.54 32.21
C HIS A 113 22.50 -7.56 31.64
N HIS A 114 23.39 -6.70 32.13
CA HIS A 114 24.82 -6.69 31.80
C HIS A 114 25.49 -7.99 32.26
N THR A 115 25.24 -8.43 33.50
CA THR A 115 25.75 -9.72 33.99
C THR A 115 25.21 -10.90 33.17
N LYS A 116 23.92 -10.86 32.80
CA LYS A 116 23.31 -11.92 31.98
C LYS A 116 23.85 -11.92 30.54
N PHE A 117 24.16 -10.73 30.02
CA PHE A 117 24.86 -10.53 28.76
C PHE A 117 26.24 -11.19 28.83
N ASP A 118 27.11 -10.79 29.76
CA ASP A 118 28.47 -11.37 29.89
C ASP A 118 28.48 -12.91 30.04
N LYS A 119 27.44 -13.48 30.64
CA LYS A 119 27.23 -14.94 30.77
C LYS A 119 26.69 -15.64 29.51
N GLY A 120 26.55 -14.95 28.40
CA GLY A 120 26.10 -15.49 27.12
C GLY A 120 24.58 -15.60 26.95
N GLY A 121 23.78 -15.02 27.85
CA GLY A 121 22.32 -15.11 27.79
C GLY A 121 21.67 -14.32 26.64
N TYR A 122 22.36 -13.31 26.11
CA TYR A 122 21.90 -12.46 25.00
C TYR A 122 23.02 -12.10 24.00
N GLY A 123 24.19 -12.71 24.11
CA GLY A 123 25.46 -12.27 23.49
C GLY A 123 26.47 -11.96 24.60
N PRO A 124 27.80 -11.99 24.38
CA PRO A 124 28.50 -12.11 23.09
C PRO A 124 28.86 -13.56 22.74
N SER A 125 27.99 -14.53 23.09
CA SER A 125 28.10 -15.90 22.61
C SER A 125 27.77 -15.98 21.11
N ALA A 126 28.31 -16.99 20.43
CA ALA A 126 28.04 -17.22 19.00
C ALA A 126 26.53 -17.40 18.74
N ASP A 127 25.84 -18.14 19.61
CA ASP A 127 24.43 -18.49 19.45
C ASP A 127 23.48 -17.29 19.60
N ALA A 128 23.88 -16.25 20.33
CA ALA A 128 23.06 -15.07 20.58
C ALA A 128 23.56 -13.81 19.86
N LYS A 129 24.63 -13.93 19.07
CA LYS A 129 25.25 -12.81 18.34
C LYS A 129 24.26 -12.13 17.38
N ASP A 130 23.50 -12.91 16.63
CA ASP A 130 22.54 -12.37 15.64
C ASP A 130 21.39 -11.63 16.33
N PHE A 131 20.95 -12.12 17.48
CA PHE A 131 19.93 -11.46 18.29
C PHE A 131 20.38 -10.08 18.77
N VAL A 132 21.57 -9.97 19.40
CA VAL A 132 22.03 -8.67 19.92
C VAL A 132 22.32 -7.68 18.80
N VAL A 133 22.90 -8.13 17.69
CA VAL A 133 23.16 -7.27 16.53
C VAL A 133 21.85 -6.78 15.92
N GLY A 134 20.88 -7.68 15.71
CA GLY A 134 19.55 -7.32 15.20
C GLY A 134 18.80 -6.39 16.15
N PHE A 135 18.85 -6.64 17.46
CA PHE A 135 18.23 -5.77 18.47
C PHE A 135 18.86 -4.37 18.49
N LYS A 136 20.19 -4.28 18.39
CA LYS A 136 20.91 -3.01 18.26
C LYS A 136 20.48 -2.23 17.01
N GLN A 137 20.33 -2.90 15.87
CA GLN A 137 19.83 -2.28 14.65
C GLN A 137 18.40 -1.75 14.82
N SER A 138 17.52 -2.49 15.51
CA SER A 138 16.16 -2.05 15.83
C SER A 138 16.14 -0.80 16.71
N LEU A 139 17.04 -0.67 17.69
CA LEU A 139 17.15 0.54 18.51
C LEU A 139 17.58 1.75 17.68
N ILE A 140 18.56 1.59 16.79
CA ILE A 140 19.00 2.66 15.86
C ILE A 140 17.87 3.05 14.92
N PHE A 141 17.14 2.08 14.35
CA PHE A 141 16.02 2.32 13.46
C PHE A 141 14.88 3.06 14.16
N TYR A 142 14.47 2.59 15.35
CA TYR A 142 13.45 3.24 16.17
C TYR A 142 13.83 4.69 16.52
N ARG A 143 15.09 4.92 16.90
CA ARG A 143 15.60 6.26 17.19
C ARG A 143 15.57 7.17 15.97
N ARG A 144 15.96 6.66 14.81
CA ARG A 144 15.87 7.41 13.54
C ARG A 144 14.42 7.77 13.21
N GLY A 145 13.49 6.83 13.37
CA GLY A 145 12.07 7.11 13.21
C GLY A 145 11.58 8.19 14.17
N LEU A 146 12.01 8.18 15.44
CA LEU A 146 11.70 9.26 16.38
C LEU A 146 12.28 10.61 15.95
N TRP A 147 13.48 10.67 15.40
CA TRP A 147 14.05 11.92 14.88
C TRP A 147 13.30 12.43 13.66
N GLU A 148 12.92 11.55 12.74
CA GLU A 148 12.08 11.90 11.58
C GLU A 148 10.72 12.42 12.05
N LEU A 149 10.10 11.77 13.04
CA LEU A 149 8.84 12.25 13.68
C LEU A 149 9.01 13.58 14.43
N GLN A 150 10.17 13.81 15.06
CA GLN A 150 10.48 15.02 15.83
C GLN A 150 10.90 16.19 14.94
N ALA A 151 11.47 15.92 13.76
CA ALA A 151 11.82 16.92 12.75
C ALA A 151 10.60 17.57 12.10
N GLU A 152 9.41 16.98 12.26
CA GLU A 152 8.15 17.47 11.66
C GLU A 152 7.11 17.96 12.70
N VAL A 153 7.47 18.20 13.97
CA VAL A 153 6.46 18.65 14.93
C VAL A 153 5.91 20.02 14.54
N SER A 154 6.77 20.93 14.10
CA SER A 154 6.38 22.20 13.47
C SER A 154 5.56 22.00 12.19
N GLY A 155 5.96 21.09 11.30
CA GLY A 155 5.20 20.76 10.09
C GLY A 155 3.79 20.27 10.41
N ARG A 156 3.64 19.33 11.36
CA ARG A 156 2.33 18.83 11.81
C ARG A 156 1.50 19.89 12.51
N LEU A 157 2.15 20.72 13.33
CA LEU A 157 1.52 21.87 13.97
C LEU A 157 0.95 22.81 12.91
N PHE A 158 1.72 23.09 11.86
CA PHE A 158 1.30 23.89 10.71
C PHE A 158 0.13 23.27 9.95
N THR A 159 0.17 21.98 9.63
CA THR A 159 -0.95 21.26 9.00
C THR A 159 -2.22 21.34 9.85
N MET A 160 -2.11 21.19 11.19
CA MET A 160 -3.27 21.30 12.08
C MET A 160 -3.80 22.73 12.18
N LEU A 161 -2.93 23.73 12.14
CA LEU A 161 -3.32 25.15 12.05
C LEU A 161 -4.05 25.45 10.73
N LYS A 162 -3.58 24.89 9.61
CA LYS A 162 -4.25 24.98 8.31
C LYS A 162 -5.62 24.29 8.32
N ALA A 163 -5.72 23.12 8.97
CA ALA A 163 -7.01 22.46 9.13
C ALA A 163 -8.00 23.37 9.88
N CYS A 164 -7.55 24.13 10.89
CA CYS A 164 -8.38 25.12 11.56
C CYS A 164 -8.83 26.25 10.61
N ASP A 165 -7.95 26.75 9.74
CA ASP A 165 -8.30 27.78 8.74
C ASP A 165 -9.30 27.25 7.69
N THR A 166 -9.15 26.00 7.25
CA THR A 166 -10.11 25.35 6.36
C THR A 166 -11.48 25.19 7.03
N LEU A 167 -11.49 24.78 8.31
CA LEU A 167 -12.73 24.64 9.09
C LEU A 167 -13.41 26.00 9.33
N LYS A 168 -12.65 27.10 9.42
CA LYS A 168 -13.19 28.46 9.46
C LYS A 168 -13.95 28.79 8.18
N ALA A 169 -13.37 28.48 7.01
CA ALA A 169 -14.02 28.70 5.72
C ALA A 169 -15.29 27.84 5.57
N GLN A 170 -15.24 26.56 5.97
CA GLN A 170 -16.39 25.66 5.93
C GLN A 170 -17.49 26.10 6.90
N LEU A 171 -17.14 26.61 8.09
CA LEU A 171 -18.12 27.15 9.04
C LEU A 171 -18.83 28.39 8.48
N ALA A 172 -18.16 29.20 7.66
CA ALA A 172 -18.76 30.33 6.97
C ALA A 172 -19.64 29.91 5.77
N ALA A 173 -19.31 28.81 5.11
CA ALA A 173 -20.05 28.26 3.97
C ALA A 173 -21.26 27.40 4.38
N ALA A 174 -21.29 26.89 5.62
CA ALA A 174 -22.36 26.05 6.13
C ALA A 174 -23.72 26.79 6.12
N GLN A 175 -24.73 26.15 5.53
CA GLN A 175 -26.07 26.71 5.36
C GLN A 175 -27.11 26.08 6.30
N THR A 176 -26.85 24.86 6.80
CA THR A 176 -27.79 24.12 7.66
C THR A 176 -27.26 23.94 9.09
N PRO A 177 -28.14 23.79 10.09
CA PRO A 177 -27.72 23.51 11.48
C PRO A 177 -26.84 22.26 11.62
N ASP A 178 -27.11 21.22 10.82
CA ASP A 178 -26.35 19.98 10.84
C ASP A 178 -24.94 20.16 10.25
N GLN A 179 -24.80 20.94 9.17
CA GLN A 179 -23.50 21.30 8.61
C GLN A 179 -22.66 22.09 9.63
N VAL A 180 -23.28 23.06 10.31
CA VAL A 180 -22.62 23.84 11.37
C VAL A 180 -22.15 22.91 12.49
N ALA A 181 -23.03 22.03 13.01
CA ALA A 181 -22.68 21.11 14.10
C ALA A 181 -21.53 20.15 13.72
N ALA A 182 -21.51 19.65 12.48
CA ALA A 182 -20.44 18.79 11.98
C ALA A 182 -19.08 19.51 11.94
N VAL A 183 -19.04 20.72 11.38
CA VAL A 183 -17.83 21.54 11.30
C VAL A 183 -17.33 21.92 12.69
N GLU A 184 -18.22 22.32 13.60
CA GLU A 184 -17.85 22.66 14.98
C GLU A 184 -17.26 21.46 15.74
N GLY A 185 -17.80 20.26 15.52
CA GLY A 185 -17.31 19.02 16.13
C GLY A 185 -15.87 18.71 15.73
N LEU A 186 -15.55 18.88 14.44
CA LEU A 186 -14.20 18.67 13.92
C LEU A 186 -13.24 19.80 14.35
N ALA A 187 -13.71 21.06 14.34
CA ALA A 187 -12.94 22.22 14.81
C ALA A 187 -12.49 22.07 16.27
N LYS A 188 -13.36 21.62 17.16
CA LYS A 188 -13.01 21.36 18.58
C LYS A 188 -11.88 20.34 18.71
N LYS A 189 -11.88 19.30 17.89
CA LYS A 189 -10.81 18.28 17.86
C LYS A 189 -9.50 18.88 17.34
N ALA A 190 -9.54 19.58 16.20
CA ALA A 190 -8.37 20.17 15.57
C ALA A 190 -7.64 21.16 16.50
N VAL A 191 -8.35 22.14 17.05
CA VAL A 191 -7.76 23.11 17.99
C VAL A 191 -7.25 22.43 19.26
N GLY A 192 -7.94 21.37 19.73
CA GLY A 192 -7.48 20.56 20.85
C GLY A 192 -6.18 19.80 20.60
N GLN A 193 -5.88 19.44 19.33
CA GLN A 193 -4.61 18.83 18.93
C GLN A 193 -3.50 19.86 18.80
N VAL A 194 -3.77 21.01 18.17
CA VAL A 194 -2.82 22.14 18.08
C VAL A 194 -2.25 22.49 19.45
N ALA A 195 -3.11 22.55 20.48
CA ALA A 195 -2.71 22.89 21.85
C ALA A 195 -1.80 21.85 22.53
N LYS A 196 -1.70 20.64 22.00
CA LYS A 196 -0.84 19.55 22.51
C LYS A 196 0.45 19.43 21.71
N MET A 197 0.52 20.06 20.55
CA MET A 197 1.68 20.02 19.66
C MET A 197 2.59 21.20 20.00
N ALA A 198 3.81 20.89 20.39
CA ALA A 198 4.85 21.88 20.61
C ALA A 198 6.20 21.23 20.31
N PRO A 199 7.02 21.79 19.41
CA PRO A 199 8.36 21.31 19.21
C PRO A 199 9.16 21.50 20.51
N THR A 200 9.72 20.41 21.03
CA THR A 200 10.52 20.40 22.26
C THR A 200 12.01 20.36 21.96
N SER A 201 12.40 19.96 20.75
CA SER A 201 13.78 19.86 20.30
C SER A 201 14.20 21.13 19.56
N LYS A 202 15.40 21.63 19.89
CA LYS A 202 16.05 22.71 19.13
C LYS A 202 16.46 22.32 17.71
N ALA A 203 16.41 21.02 17.40
CA ALA A 203 16.70 20.50 16.07
C ALA A 203 15.49 20.56 15.12
N ASP A 204 14.29 20.89 15.62
CA ASP A 204 13.13 21.14 14.75
C ASP A 204 13.39 22.41 13.90
N PRO A 205 13.17 22.36 12.57
CA PRO A 205 13.49 23.47 11.65
C PRO A 205 12.91 24.81 12.08
N ASP A 206 11.70 24.79 12.64
CA ASP A 206 10.96 26.00 13.03
C ASP A 206 10.91 26.19 14.56
N PHE A 207 11.74 25.49 15.32
CA PHE A 207 11.80 25.63 16.78
C PHE A 207 12.00 27.08 17.22
N VAL A 208 12.86 27.82 16.51
CA VAL A 208 13.16 29.22 16.81
C VAL A 208 11.93 30.10 16.59
N VAL A 209 11.20 29.87 15.49
CA VAL A 209 9.96 30.58 15.15
C VAL A 209 8.87 30.26 16.18
N PHE A 210 8.67 28.99 16.49
CA PHE A 210 7.72 28.55 17.52
C PHE A 210 8.04 29.17 18.88
N SER A 211 9.31 29.17 19.30
CA SER A 211 9.76 29.76 20.56
C SER A 211 9.49 31.26 20.61
N ALA A 212 9.68 31.98 19.50
CA ALA A 212 9.38 33.40 19.40
C ALA A 212 7.87 33.70 19.45
N MET A 213 7.03 32.77 18.97
CA MET A 213 5.57 32.86 18.97
C MET A 213 4.90 32.16 20.15
N LYS A 214 5.66 31.74 21.16
CA LYS A 214 5.15 31.04 22.34
C LYS A 214 3.96 31.74 23.00
N PRO A 215 3.91 33.09 23.15
CA PRO A 215 2.74 33.77 23.71
C PRO A 215 1.46 33.54 22.90
N GLN A 216 1.54 33.55 21.57
CA GLN A 216 0.42 33.30 20.66
C GLN A 216 -0.08 31.86 20.78
N PHE A 217 0.84 30.89 20.79
CA PHE A 217 0.50 29.47 20.97
C PHE A 217 -0.12 29.19 22.35
N GLU A 218 0.36 29.84 23.42
CA GLU A 218 -0.24 29.74 24.74
C GLU A 218 -1.65 30.36 24.79
N ALA A 219 -1.88 31.47 24.09
CA ALA A 219 -3.20 32.08 23.97
C ALA A 219 -4.18 31.15 23.24
N LEU A 220 -3.74 30.54 22.13
CA LEU A 220 -4.52 29.56 21.38
C LEU A 220 -4.84 28.32 22.23
N ALA A 221 -3.86 27.80 22.97
CA ALA A 221 -4.03 26.67 23.89
C ALA A 221 -4.95 26.96 25.08
N LYS A 222 -5.05 28.23 25.52
CA LYS A 222 -6.05 28.65 26.52
C LYS A 222 -7.45 28.69 25.91
N SER A 223 -7.59 29.24 24.69
CA SER A 223 -8.87 29.31 23.98
C SER A 223 -9.44 27.92 23.66
N SER A 224 -8.56 26.95 23.38
CA SER A 224 -8.93 25.58 22.99
C SER A 224 -9.50 24.72 24.12
N LYS A 225 -9.17 25.01 25.39
CA LYS A 225 -9.61 24.18 26.54
C LYS A 225 -11.12 24.25 26.80
N ARG A 226 -11.74 25.39 26.47
CA ARG A 226 -13.20 25.61 26.51
C ARG A 226 -13.57 26.64 25.46
N PRO A 227 -13.72 26.24 24.18
CA PRO A 227 -14.09 27.18 23.13
C PRO A 227 -15.55 27.58 23.33
N LYS A 228 -15.80 28.63 24.14
CA LYS A 228 -17.13 29.23 24.28
C LYS A 228 -17.62 29.79 22.93
N ASN A 229 -16.68 30.19 22.08
CA ASN A 229 -16.91 30.63 20.71
C ASN A 229 -15.86 29.96 19.80
N ILE A 230 -16.27 28.91 19.10
CA ILE A 230 -15.38 28.16 18.20
C ILE A 230 -14.93 29.01 17.02
N LYS A 231 -15.80 29.88 16.48
CA LYS A 231 -15.47 30.80 15.38
C LYS A 231 -14.32 31.73 15.75
N ALA A 232 -14.40 32.39 16.92
CA ALA A 232 -13.32 33.26 17.41
C ALA A 232 -12.01 32.48 17.65
N THR A 233 -12.10 31.21 18.06
CA THR A 233 -10.93 30.35 18.24
C THR A 233 -10.28 29.99 16.91
N LEU A 234 -11.07 29.75 15.87
CA LEU A 234 -10.58 29.49 14.52
C LEU A 234 -9.99 30.76 13.86
N GLU A 235 -10.56 31.93 14.13
CA GLU A 235 -9.97 33.22 13.71
C GLU A 235 -8.60 33.46 14.34
N LEU A 236 -8.45 33.15 15.64
CA LEU A 236 -7.14 33.18 16.30
C LEU A 236 -6.18 32.15 15.70
N ALA A 237 -6.62 30.91 15.48
CA ALA A 237 -5.79 29.86 14.86
C ALA A 237 -5.29 30.26 13.46
N SER A 238 -6.18 30.84 12.64
CA SER A 238 -5.89 31.40 11.31
C SER A 238 -4.83 32.51 11.39
N THR A 239 -4.95 33.44 12.35
CA THR A 239 -3.95 34.50 12.57
C THR A 239 -2.58 33.93 13.00
N VAL A 240 -2.57 32.97 13.92
CA VAL A 240 -1.34 32.29 14.36
C VAL A 240 -0.70 31.52 13.20
N LYS A 241 -1.51 30.89 12.35
CA LYS A 241 -1.06 30.18 11.15
C LYS A 241 -0.35 31.10 10.16
N ASP A 242 -0.94 32.25 9.85
CA ASP A 242 -0.35 33.20 8.89
C ASP A 242 0.96 33.80 9.41
N GLU A 243 1.01 34.18 10.69
CA GLU A 243 2.25 34.69 11.30
C GLU A 243 3.34 33.61 11.38
N PHE A 244 2.97 32.35 11.65
CA PHE A 244 3.90 31.22 11.68
C PHE A 244 4.42 30.92 10.28
N ALA A 245 3.54 30.84 9.27
CA ALA A 245 3.89 30.64 7.86
C ALA A 245 4.93 31.67 7.40
N GLN A 246 4.64 32.95 7.65
CA GLN A 246 5.50 34.06 7.22
C GLN A 246 6.89 34.00 7.86
N ARG A 247 6.98 33.65 9.15
CA ARG A 247 8.25 33.59 9.88
C ARG A 247 9.06 32.32 9.57
N SER A 248 8.38 31.21 9.31
CA SER A 248 9.00 29.94 8.90
C SER A 248 9.34 29.90 7.39
N GLY A 249 8.92 30.90 6.61
CA GLY A 249 9.25 31.01 5.19
C GLY A 249 8.43 30.08 4.29
N TYR A 250 7.22 29.75 4.71
CA TYR A 250 6.20 29.14 3.86
C TYR A 250 5.65 30.18 2.87
N GLU A 251 5.42 29.73 1.64
CA GLU A 251 4.80 30.49 0.58
C GLU A 251 3.64 29.67 -0.02
N ASP A 252 2.70 30.36 -0.66
CA ASP A 252 1.57 29.71 -1.33
C ASP A 252 2.07 28.74 -2.40
N CYS A 253 1.51 27.53 -2.42
CA CYS A 253 1.83 26.54 -3.44
C CYS A 253 1.46 27.09 -4.83
N PRO A 254 2.43 27.21 -5.77
CA PRO A 254 2.19 27.78 -7.09
C PRO A 254 1.11 27.03 -7.91
N LEU A 255 0.99 25.72 -7.70
CA LEU A 255 0.05 24.87 -8.43
C LEU A 255 -1.40 25.09 -7.98
N CYS A 256 -1.69 24.96 -6.68
CA CYS A 256 -3.06 25.04 -6.18
C CYS A 256 -3.47 26.43 -5.67
N LYS A 257 -2.52 27.36 -5.50
CA LYS A 257 -2.75 28.72 -4.97
C LYS A 257 -3.47 28.67 -3.60
N SER A 258 -2.85 27.97 -2.65
CA SER A 258 -3.33 27.82 -1.25
C SER A 258 -4.60 26.98 -1.07
N ARG A 259 -5.26 26.57 -2.15
CA ARG A 259 -6.48 25.74 -2.11
C ARG A 259 -6.27 24.35 -1.54
N GLY A 260 -5.05 23.82 -1.60
CA GLY A 260 -4.74 22.45 -1.19
C GLY A 260 -5.24 21.37 -2.15
N HIS A 261 -6.12 21.67 -3.10
CA HIS A 261 -6.60 20.72 -4.10
C HIS A 261 -6.23 21.14 -5.54
N TYR A 262 -6.04 20.15 -6.41
CA TYR A 262 -5.78 20.32 -7.83
C TYR A 262 -6.60 19.27 -8.60
N LYS A 263 -7.40 19.70 -9.59
CA LYS A 263 -8.32 18.85 -10.38
C LYS A 263 -9.14 17.85 -9.54
N HIS A 264 -9.72 18.34 -8.44
CA HIS A 264 -10.59 17.59 -7.51
C HIS A 264 -9.88 16.56 -6.63
N GLU A 265 -8.56 16.46 -6.70
CA GLU A 265 -7.73 15.65 -5.80
C GLU A 265 -6.87 16.55 -4.91
N ASP A 266 -6.20 15.95 -3.92
CA ASP A 266 -5.16 16.64 -3.17
C ASP A 266 -4.07 17.13 -4.12
N CYS A 267 -3.61 18.36 -3.90
CA CYS A 267 -2.62 18.98 -4.77
C CYS A 267 -1.34 18.14 -4.76
N PRO A 268 -0.91 17.57 -5.90
CA PRO A 268 0.21 16.64 -5.94
C PRO A 268 1.56 17.31 -5.66
N ALA A 269 1.65 18.64 -5.78
CA ALA A 269 2.86 19.39 -5.47
C ALA A 269 3.06 19.63 -3.96
N CYS A 270 1.98 19.74 -3.19
CA CYS A 270 2.05 20.03 -1.75
C CYS A 270 1.33 19.02 -0.86
N GLY A 271 0.84 17.91 -1.42
CA GLY A 271 0.17 16.85 -0.67
C GLY A 271 -1.09 17.29 0.07
N GLY A 272 -1.79 18.33 -0.41
CA GLY A 272 -2.95 18.89 0.30
C GLY A 272 -2.64 20.13 1.15
N ASP A 273 -1.37 20.38 1.47
CA ASP A 273 -0.96 21.42 2.43
C ASP A 273 -1.05 22.84 1.87
N GLY A 274 -1.24 23.03 0.57
CA GLY A 274 -1.54 24.33 -0.06
C GLY A 274 -0.43 25.38 0.01
N GLU A 275 0.57 25.17 0.85
CA GLU A 275 1.74 26.01 1.07
C GLU A 275 2.97 25.11 1.08
N LEU A 276 4.11 25.68 0.72
CA LEU A 276 5.39 24.99 0.61
C LEU A 276 6.48 25.93 1.12
N THR A 277 7.57 25.39 1.65
CA THR A 277 8.76 26.17 1.92
C THR A 277 9.40 26.63 0.61
N LYS A 278 10.16 27.73 0.66
CA LYS A 278 10.97 28.20 -0.48
C LYS A 278 11.88 27.13 -1.09
N SER A 279 12.36 26.18 -0.27
CA SER A 279 13.22 25.10 -0.76
C SER A 279 12.44 24.07 -1.56
N GLU A 280 11.25 23.68 -1.08
CA GLU A 280 10.37 22.74 -1.77
C GLU A 280 9.87 23.30 -3.10
N ILE A 281 9.49 24.58 -3.14
CA ILE A 281 9.09 25.26 -4.38
C ILE A 281 10.20 25.21 -5.42
N ARG A 282 11.47 25.36 -5.02
CA ARG A 282 12.60 25.28 -5.95
C ARG A 282 12.92 23.85 -6.41
N SER A 283 12.59 22.85 -5.60
CA SER A 283 12.85 21.44 -5.93
C SER A 283 11.77 20.81 -6.80
N ILE A 284 10.54 21.35 -6.76
CA ILE A 284 9.41 20.84 -7.53
C ILE A 284 9.40 21.48 -8.91
N ASP A 285 9.44 20.64 -9.94
CA ASP A 285 9.19 21.08 -11.31
C ASP A 285 7.68 21.15 -11.58
N PHE A 286 7.14 22.38 -11.56
CA PHE A 286 5.71 22.62 -11.77
C PHE A 286 5.26 22.41 -13.23
N ASP A 287 6.18 22.45 -14.20
CA ASP A 287 5.84 22.27 -15.61
C ASP A 287 5.31 20.85 -15.90
N ARG A 288 5.66 19.89 -15.04
CA ARG A 288 5.17 18.50 -15.09
C ARG A 288 3.67 18.36 -14.88
N TYR A 289 3.00 19.36 -14.29
CA TYR A 289 1.55 19.38 -14.08
C TYR A 289 0.81 20.22 -15.14
N ALA A 290 1.53 20.77 -16.12
CA ALA A 290 0.89 21.47 -17.23
C ALA A 290 0.14 20.47 -18.13
N ASP A 291 -1.03 20.88 -18.60
CA ASP A 291 -1.77 20.14 -19.62
C ASP A 291 -1.07 20.31 -20.97
N VAL A 292 -0.72 19.18 -21.58
CA VAL A 292 -0.10 19.08 -22.90
C VAL A 292 -0.96 18.22 -23.80
N GLN A 293 -0.79 18.38 -25.12
CA GLN A 293 -1.50 17.54 -26.08
C GLN A 293 -1.14 16.07 -25.87
N CYS A 294 -2.15 15.20 -25.93
CA CYS A 294 -1.95 13.76 -25.83
C CYS A 294 -0.96 13.30 -26.94
N PRO A 295 0.12 12.58 -26.62
CA PRO A 295 1.13 12.21 -27.60
C PRO A 295 0.63 11.18 -28.63
N LEU A 296 -0.42 10.41 -28.31
CA LEU A 296 -0.99 9.41 -29.22
C LEU A 296 -1.95 10.04 -30.25
N CYS A 297 -2.90 10.85 -29.78
CA CYS A 297 -3.91 11.46 -30.67
C CYS A 297 -3.56 12.88 -31.11
N GLU A 298 -2.49 13.47 -30.59
CA GLU A 298 -2.05 14.85 -30.91
C GLU A 298 -3.15 15.89 -30.70
N GLY A 299 -4.01 15.70 -29.68
CA GLY A 299 -5.15 16.59 -29.42
C GLY A 299 -6.42 16.30 -30.23
N LYS A 300 -6.42 15.29 -31.11
CA LYS A 300 -7.59 14.93 -31.94
C LYS A 300 -8.72 14.25 -31.16
N ARG A 301 -8.47 13.83 -29.92
CA ARG A 301 -9.39 13.09 -29.02
C ARG A 301 -9.73 11.67 -29.46
N THR A 302 -9.61 11.34 -30.73
CA THR A 302 -9.84 9.99 -31.26
C THR A 302 -8.55 9.32 -31.72
N PHE A 303 -8.52 7.99 -31.66
CA PHE A 303 -7.50 7.13 -32.24
C PHE A 303 -8.18 5.94 -32.92
N GLN A 304 -7.84 5.68 -34.19
CA GLN A 304 -8.46 4.62 -35.01
C GLN A 304 -10.01 4.64 -35.06
N GLY A 305 -10.62 5.83 -34.93
CA GLY A 305 -12.08 6.01 -35.03
C GLY A 305 -12.84 5.86 -33.71
N GLU A 306 -12.16 5.47 -32.63
CA GLU A 306 -12.71 5.43 -31.27
C GLU A 306 -12.09 6.52 -30.40
N ASP A 307 -12.61 6.68 -29.18
CA ASP A 307 -12.02 7.56 -28.17
C ASP A 307 -10.57 7.12 -27.91
N CYS A 308 -9.65 8.09 -27.86
CA CYS A 308 -8.24 7.79 -27.71
C CYS A 308 -8.00 7.02 -26.40
N PRO A 309 -7.39 5.81 -26.42
CA PRO A 309 -7.27 4.96 -25.24
C PRO A 309 -6.33 5.53 -24.16
N VAL A 310 -5.47 6.48 -24.54
CA VAL A 310 -4.51 7.10 -23.61
C VAL A 310 -5.13 8.27 -22.86
N CYS A 311 -5.97 9.08 -23.52
CA CYS A 311 -6.59 10.26 -22.91
C CYS A 311 -8.11 10.16 -22.78
N ASN A 312 -8.70 9.00 -23.08
CA ASN A 312 -10.14 8.73 -23.03
C ASN A 312 -11.01 9.81 -23.68
N GLY A 313 -10.57 10.37 -24.80
CA GLY A 313 -11.32 11.42 -25.51
C GLY A 313 -11.07 12.86 -25.04
N ASP A 314 -10.24 13.10 -24.02
CA ASP A 314 -9.98 14.47 -23.52
C ASP A 314 -9.11 15.28 -24.51
N GLY A 315 -8.16 14.61 -25.16
CA GLY A 315 -7.21 15.20 -26.11
C GLY A 315 -5.97 15.82 -25.46
N GLU A 316 -5.99 16.00 -24.14
CA GLU A 316 -4.90 16.56 -23.34
C GLU A 316 -4.59 15.63 -22.16
N LEU A 317 -3.35 15.69 -21.67
CA LEU A 317 -2.86 14.98 -20.50
C LEU A 317 -1.93 15.88 -19.72
N GLU A 318 -1.77 15.65 -18.41
CA GLU A 318 -0.68 16.30 -17.70
C GLU A 318 0.66 15.79 -18.23
N ARG A 319 1.65 16.69 -18.37
CA ARG A 319 2.97 16.36 -18.92
C ARG A 319 3.58 15.12 -18.26
N ARG A 320 3.49 14.99 -16.93
CA ARG A 320 4.00 13.80 -16.20
C ARG A 320 3.39 12.48 -16.67
N TYR A 321 2.16 12.47 -17.18
CA TYR A 321 1.52 11.28 -17.74
C TYR A 321 1.86 11.14 -19.22
N ALA A 322 1.83 12.24 -19.98
CA ALA A 322 2.22 12.25 -21.39
C ALA A 322 3.65 11.72 -21.61
N ASP A 323 4.60 12.09 -20.75
CA ASP A 323 6.01 11.65 -20.81
C ASP A 323 6.17 10.14 -20.60
N GLN A 324 5.18 9.45 -20.03
CA GLN A 324 5.19 8.00 -19.79
C GLN A 324 4.54 7.21 -20.94
N VAL A 325 3.87 7.88 -21.88
CA VAL A 325 3.18 7.21 -22.98
C VAL A 325 4.19 6.83 -24.05
N ASP A 326 4.41 5.53 -24.22
CA ASP A 326 5.17 5.02 -25.36
C ASP A 326 4.24 4.79 -26.56
N VAL A 327 4.10 5.78 -27.43
CA VAL A 327 3.23 5.71 -28.62
C VAL A 327 3.47 4.48 -29.50
N ARG A 328 4.66 3.87 -29.44
CA ARG A 328 5.00 2.66 -30.20
C ARG A 328 4.21 1.43 -29.75
N GLU A 329 3.65 1.44 -28.54
CA GLU A 329 2.74 0.39 -28.05
C GLU A 329 1.46 0.27 -28.88
N TRP A 330 1.10 1.32 -29.63
CA TRP A 330 -0.05 1.37 -30.54
C TRP A 330 0.34 1.23 -32.02
N ASP A 331 1.59 0.92 -32.31
CA ASP A 331 2.01 0.59 -33.68
C ASP A 331 1.33 -0.70 -34.15
N ASP A 332 0.82 -0.68 -35.38
CA ASP A 332 0.36 -1.91 -36.05
C ASP A 332 1.57 -2.77 -36.43
N VAL A 333 1.66 -3.95 -35.82
CA VAL A 333 2.71 -4.95 -36.06
C VAL A 333 2.08 -6.24 -36.56
N ASP A 334 2.89 -7.10 -37.20
CA ASP A 334 2.40 -8.38 -37.69
C ASP A 334 1.93 -9.26 -36.53
N CYS A 335 0.77 -9.90 -36.72
CA CYS A 335 0.17 -10.78 -35.73
C CYS A 335 1.12 -11.93 -35.39
N PRO A 336 1.47 -12.16 -34.10
CA PRO A 336 2.46 -13.16 -33.72
C PRO A 336 1.93 -14.59 -33.86
N VAL A 337 0.61 -14.78 -33.94
CA VAL A 337 -0.04 -16.10 -34.03
C VAL A 337 -0.10 -16.62 -35.47
N CYS A 338 -0.28 -15.73 -36.45
CA CYS A 338 -0.32 -16.09 -37.88
C CYS A 338 0.87 -15.55 -38.67
N GLU A 339 1.81 -14.86 -38.02
CA GLU A 339 2.99 -14.24 -38.62
C GLU A 339 2.65 -13.35 -39.83
N GLY A 340 1.53 -12.61 -39.74
CA GLY A 340 1.02 -11.76 -40.82
C GLY A 340 0.26 -12.48 -41.95
N GLY A 341 0.10 -13.80 -41.86
CA GLY A 341 -0.63 -14.60 -42.85
C GLY A 341 -2.16 -14.39 -42.84
N GLY A 342 -2.71 -13.95 -41.71
CA GLY A 342 -4.15 -13.70 -41.52
C GLY A 342 -4.98 -14.97 -41.33
N THR A 343 -4.51 -16.12 -41.80
CA THR A 343 -5.17 -17.41 -41.63
C THR A 343 -4.33 -18.37 -40.81
N ARG A 344 -5.00 -19.33 -40.17
CA ARG A 344 -4.35 -20.47 -39.52
C ARG A 344 -5.20 -21.71 -39.76
N GLU A 345 -4.58 -22.76 -40.31
CA GLU A 345 -5.24 -24.04 -40.62
C GLU A 345 -6.44 -23.94 -41.59
N GLY A 346 -6.50 -22.87 -42.39
CA GLY A 346 -7.54 -22.66 -43.39
C GLY A 346 -8.67 -21.73 -42.93
N ASP A 347 -8.73 -21.40 -41.64
CA ASP A 347 -9.67 -20.46 -41.05
C ASP A 347 -8.99 -19.12 -40.73
N ASP A 348 -9.80 -18.09 -40.45
CA ASP A 348 -9.29 -16.80 -39.98
C ASP A 348 -8.52 -16.98 -38.67
N CYS A 349 -7.42 -16.25 -38.52
CA CYS A 349 -6.57 -16.36 -37.34
C CYS A 349 -7.40 -16.10 -36.07
N PRO A 350 -7.41 -17.02 -35.08
CA PRO A 350 -8.26 -16.90 -33.88
C PRO A 350 -7.85 -15.77 -32.93
N PHE A 351 -6.72 -15.11 -33.18
CA PHE A 351 -6.24 -13.96 -32.42
C PHE A 351 -6.57 -12.64 -33.12
N CYS A 352 -6.13 -12.46 -34.38
CA CYS A 352 -6.37 -11.20 -35.11
C CYS A 352 -7.64 -11.20 -35.98
N GLY A 353 -8.43 -12.28 -35.99
CA GLY A 353 -9.66 -12.37 -36.76
C GLY A 353 -9.50 -12.21 -38.27
N GLY A 354 -8.31 -12.45 -38.82
CA GLY A 354 -8.02 -12.24 -40.24
C GLY A 354 -7.32 -10.92 -40.59
N GLU A 355 -7.21 -9.98 -39.65
CA GLU A 355 -6.67 -8.61 -39.87
C GLU A 355 -5.17 -8.57 -40.19
N ARG A 356 -4.45 -9.68 -39.97
CA ARG A 356 -2.98 -9.86 -40.17
C ARG A 356 -2.09 -9.02 -39.26
N ARG A 357 -2.59 -7.89 -38.76
CA ARG A 357 -1.90 -6.96 -37.88
C ARG A 357 -2.67 -6.77 -36.58
N VAL A 358 -1.92 -6.45 -35.54
CA VAL A 358 -2.41 -6.19 -34.18
C VAL A 358 -1.57 -5.06 -33.59
N GLN A 359 -2.07 -4.42 -32.54
CA GLN A 359 -1.29 -3.37 -31.87
C GLN A 359 -0.14 -4.00 -31.08
N ARG A 360 1.02 -3.32 -31.01
CA ARG A 360 2.22 -3.87 -30.37
C ARG A 360 1.97 -4.34 -28.93
N HIS A 361 1.23 -3.60 -28.14
CA HIS A 361 0.92 -4.00 -26.77
C HIS A 361 0.06 -5.27 -26.70
N GLU A 362 -0.81 -5.51 -27.68
CA GLU A 362 -1.60 -6.74 -27.78
C GLU A 362 -0.68 -7.92 -28.11
N ARG A 363 0.22 -7.74 -29.08
CA ARG A 363 1.24 -8.74 -29.43
C ARG A 363 2.06 -9.17 -28.21
N ASP A 364 2.51 -8.22 -27.40
CA ASP A 364 3.40 -8.47 -26.27
C ASP A 364 2.69 -9.18 -25.10
N GLN A 365 1.35 -9.18 -25.07
CA GLN A 365 0.53 -9.90 -24.11
C GLN A 365 0.17 -11.33 -24.55
N VAL A 366 0.43 -11.69 -25.81
CA VAL A 366 0.10 -13.03 -26.33
C VAL A 366 1.09 -14.07 -25.85
N ASP A 367 0.58 -15.07 -25.12
CA ASP A 367 1.30 -16.33 -24.94
C ASP A 367 1.06 -17.24 -26.14
N LEU A 368 2.08 -17.45 -26.98
CA LEU A 368 1.98 -18.33 -28.14
C LEU A 368 1.65 -19.78 -27.77
N ARG A 369 1.93 -20.20 -26.52
CA ARG A 369 1.60 -21.55 -26.04
C ARG A 369 0.10 -21.78 -25.94
N ASP A 370 -0.69 -20.72 -25.75
CA ASP A 370 -2.16 -20.79 -25.70
C ASP A 370 -2.76 -21.28 -27.00
N TYR A 371 -2.09 -20.99 -28.12
CA TYR A 371 -2.46 -21.39 -29.46
C TYR A 371 -1.75 -22.68 -29.91
N ALA A 372 -0.99 -23.35 -29.04
CA ALA A 372 -0.44 -24.66 -29.36
C ALA A 372 -1.56 -25.68 -29.43
N LYS A 373 -1.54 -26.55 -30.45
CA LYS A 373 -2.48 -27.66 -30.55
C LYS A 373 -2.12 -28.73 -29.53
N VAL A 374 -3.08 -29.06 -28.68
CA VAL A 374 -2.98 -30.14 -27.70
C VAL A 374 -4.13 -31.11 -27.92
N ASP A 375 -3.93 -32.36 -27.51
CA ASP A 375 -4.99 -33.36 -27.56
C ASP A 375 -6.15 -32.94 -26.64
N CYS A 376 -7.38 -33.10 -27.12
CA CYS A 376 -8.56 -32.79 -26.33
C CYS A 376 -8.53 -33.59 -25.01
N PRO A 377 -8.65 -32.95 -23.84
CA PRO A 377 -8.51 -33.61 -22.55
C PRO A 377 -9.62 -34.63 -22.27
N LEU A 378 -10.80 -34.44 -22.86
CA LEU A 378 -11.95 -35.34 -22.72
C LEU A 378 -11.75 -36.65 -23.50
N CYS A 379 -11.55 -36.57 -24.83
CA CYS A 379 -11.40 -37.76 -25.67
C CYS A 379 -9.96 -38.28 -25.74
N LYS A 380 -8.98 -37.53 -25.21
CA LYS A 380 -7.54 -37.84 -25.23
C LYS A 380 -7.03 -38.13 -26.65
N GLY A 381 -7.43 -37.27 -27.59
CA GLY A 381 -7.04 -37.38 -29.01
C GLY A 381 -7.81 -38.43 -29.82
N LYS A 382 -8.78 -39.15 -29.24
CA LYS A 382 -9.57 -40.15 -29.97
C LYS A 382 -10.59 -39.55 -30.94
N GLY A 383 -11.09 -38.35 -30.65
CA GLY A 383 -12.14 -37.69 -31.43
C GLY A 383 -13.55 -38.16 -31.10
N SER A 384 -13.71 -39.28 -30.39
CA SER A 384 -15.01 -39.77 -29.92
C SER A 384 -15.09 -39.85 -28.39
N PHE A 385 -16.28 -39.64 -27.86
CA PHE A 385 -16.61 -39.80 -26.44
C PHE A 385 -17.97 -40.50 -26.34
N ASN A 386 -18.06 -41.59 -25.57
CA ASN A 386 -19.26 -42.42 -25.42
C ASN A 386 -19.90 -42.96 -26.73
N GLY A 387 -19.11 -43.07 -27.81
CA GLY A 387 -19.57 -43.62 -29.09
C GLY A 387 -19.96 -42.57 -30.12
N ASP A 388 -20.13 -41.31 -29.70
CA ASP A 388 -20.41 -40.17 -30.56
C ASP A 388 -19.17 -39.27 -30.74
N ASP A 389 -19.27 -38.29 -31.63
CA ASP A 389 -18.25 -37.25 -31.78
C ASP A 389 -18.05 -36.53 -30.45
N CYS A 390 -16.78 -36.32 -30.08
CA CYS A 390 -16.43 -35.70 -28.81
C CYS A 390 -17.04 -34.29 -28.73
N PRO A 391 -17.86 -33.98 -27.71
CA PRO A 391 -18.62 -32.73 -27.64
C PRO A 391 -17.73 -31.49 -27.47
N GLU A 392 -16.56 -31.64 -26.83
CA GLU A 392 -15.63 -30.52 -26.60
C GLU A 392 -14.78 -30.16 -27.81
N CYS A 393 -14.47 -31.14 -28.66
CA CYS A 393 -13.63 -30.91 -29.84
C CYS A 393 -14.36 -31.16 -31.16
N GLY A 394 -15.67 -31.42 -31.16
CA GLY A 394 -16.46 -31.71 -32.36
C GLY A 394 -15.87 -32.79 -33.28
N GLY A 395 -15.18 -33.79 -32.72
CA GLY A 395 -14.46 -34.80 -33.53
C GLY A 395 -13.05 -34.42 -34.02
N HIS A 396 -12.61 -33.17 -33.87
CA HIS A 396 -11.32 -32.68 -34.40
C HIS A 396 -10.07 -33.23 -33.70
N ARG A 397 -10.22 -33.96 -32.58
CA ARG A 397 -9.17 -34.61 -31.75
C ARG A 397 -8.22 -33.66 -31.02
N GLN A 398 -7.88 -32.53 -31.63
CA GLN A 398 -6.97 -31.52 -31.10
C GLN A 398 -7.68 -30.17 -31.02
N MET A 399 -7.24 -29.35 -30.07
CA MET A 399 -7.73 -27.99 -29.90
C MET A 399 -6.62 -27.08 -29.36
N ASP A 400 -6.85 -25.78 -29.38
CA ASP A 400 -5.91 -24.82 -28.80
C ASP A 400 -5.82 -25.04 -27.28
N ARG A 401 -4.59 -24.97 -26.75
CA ARG A 401 -4.30 -25.18 -25.34
C ARG A 401 -5.19 -24.35 -24.42
N ARG A 402 -5.43 -23.07 -24.75
CA ARG A 402 -6.30 -22.19 -23.95
C ARG A 402 -7.72 -22.72 -23.78
N HIS A 403 -8.26 -23.41 -24.80
CA HIS A 403 -9.59 -24.02 -24.71
C HIS A 403 -9.52 -25.34 -23.96
N ALA A 404 -8.46 -26.13 -24.17
CA ALA A 404 -8.26 -27.38 -23.44
C ALA A 404 -8.17 -27.17 -21.92
N GLU A 405 -7.50 -26.11 -21.47
CA GLU A 405 -7.36 -25.77 -20.05
C GLU A 405 -8.68 -25.32 -19.39
N GLN A 406 -9.67 -24.91 -20.17
CA GLN A 406 -11.00 -24.50 -19.68
C GLN A 406 -11.98 -25.68 -19.52
N ILE A 407 -11.65 -26.86 -20.05
CA ILE A 407 -12.55 -28.03 -20.00
C ILE A 407 -12.50 -28.67 -18.62
N ASP A 408 -13.63 -28.62 -17.91
CA ASP A 408 -13.83 -29.45 -16.72
C ASP A 408 -14.27 -30.86 -17.11
N ILE A 409 -13.32 -31.80 -17.15
CA ILE A 409 -13.60 -33.20 -17.46
C ILE A 409 -14.57 -33.86 -16.47
N ARG A 410 -14.67 -33.37 -15.23
CA ARG A 410 -15.57 -33.93 -14.20
C ARG A 410 -17.03 -33.65 -14.50
N ALA A 411 -17.29 -32.66 -15.34
CA ALA A 411 -18.62 -32.33 -15.83
C ALA A 411 -19.23 -33.50 -16.64
N TYR A 412 -18.39 -34.39 -17.18
CA TYR A 412 -18.76 -35.58 -17.93
C TYR A 412 -18.86 -36.85 -17.08
N ASP A 413 -18.56 -36.78 -15.79
CA ASP A 413 -18.69 -37.93 -14.90
C ASP A 413 -20.16 -38.35 -14.79
N THR A 414 -20.42 -39.64 -14.98
CA THR A 414 -21.73 -40.23 -14.74
C THR A 414 -21.97 -40.39 -13.23
N ILE A 415 -22.91 -39.60 -12.70
CA ILE A 415 -23.31 -39.64 -11.28
C ILE A 415 -24.71 -40.24 -11.13
N LEU A 416 -25.10 -40.59 -9.90
CA LEU A 416 -26.50 -40.94 -9.61
C LEU A 416 -27.38 -39.70 -9.85
N CYS A 417 -28.54 -39.92 -10.44
CA CYS A 417 -29.50 -38.84 -10.64
C CYS A 417 -29.85 -38.21 -9.28
N PRO A 418 -29.72 -36.88 -9.09
CA PRO A 418 -30.00 -36.23 -7.81
C PRO A 418 -31.48 -36.20 -7.44
N ILE A 419 -32.38 -36.59 -8.35
CA ILE A 419 -33.82 -36.61 -8.15
C ILE A 419 -34.32 -37.99 -7.72
N CYS A 420 -33.92 -39.05 -8.43
CA CYS A 420 -34.36 -40.42 -8.14
C CYS A 420 -33.31 -41.23 -7.37
N GLU A 421 -32.13 -40.65 -7.11
CA GLU A 421 -31.05 -41.28 -6.34
C GLU A 421 -30.61 -42.65 -6.88
N GLY A 422 -30.72 -42.87 -8.20
CA GLY A 422 -30.34 -44.13 -8.85
C GLY A 422 -31.47 -45.11 -9.12
N SER A 423 -32.69 -44.86 -8.64
CA SER A 423 -33.82 -45.79 -8.85
C SER A 423 -34.35 -45.84 -10.28
N GLY A 424 -34.13 -44.80 -11.10
CA GLY A 424 -34.80 -44.61 -12.40
C GLY A 424 -36.26 -44.14 -12.27
N GLU A 425 -36.81 -44.13 -11.05
CA GLU A 425 -38.20 -43.78 -10.77
C GLU A 425 -38.29 -42.74 -9.64
N TRP A 426 -39.13 -41.72 -9.84
CA TRP A 426 -39.40 -40.71 -8.83
C TRP A 426 -40.89 -40.76 -8.45
N ARG A 427 -41.18 -41.20 -7.22
CA ARG A 427 -42.54 -41.36 -6.68
C ARG A 427 -43.48 -42.22 -7.56
N GLY A 428 -42.96 -43.30 -8.13
CA GLY A 428 -43.73 -44.21 -9.00
C GLY A 428 -43.91 -43.71 -10.43
N TRP A 429 -43.33 -42.55 -10.79
CA TRP A 429 -43.27 -42.05 -12.15
C TRP A 429 -41.87 -42.29 -12.73
N PRO A 430 -41.75 -42.58 -14.04
CA PRO A 430 -40.48 -42.52 -14.76
C PRO A 430 -39.71 -41.23 -14.43
N CYS A 431 -38.45 -41.35 -14.03
CA CYS A 431 -37.67 -40.17 -13.67
C CYS A 431 -37.29 -39.36 -14.92
N ARG A 432 -38.03 -38.28 -15.19
CA ARG A 432 -37.80 -37.37 -16.32
C ARG A 432 -36.41 -36.75 -16.33
N ALA A 433 -35.82 -36.51 -15.16
CA ALA A 433 -34.49 -35.92 -15.03
C ALA A 433 -33.39 -36.78 -15.66
N CYS A 434 -33.49 -38.10 -15.58
CA CYS A 434 -32.48 -39.03 -16.11
C CYS A 434 -33.02 -39.98 -17.18
N GLY A 435 -34.25 -39.78 -17.66
CA GLY A 435 -34.86 -40.64 -18.68
C GLY A 435 -34.91 -42.11 -18.27
N GLU A 436 -35.24 -42.40 -17.01
CA GLU A 436 -35.30 -43.76 -16.43
C GLU A 436 -33.96 -44.47 -16.22
N GLU A 437 -32.83 -43.90 -16.67
CA GLU A 437 -31.51 -44.54 -16.56
C GLU A 437 -30.97 -44.58 -15.12
N GLY A 438 -31.53 -43.75 -14.21
CA GLY A 438 -31.08 -43.61 -12.83
C GLY A 438 -29.73 -42.89 -12.67
N ARG A 439 -29.01 -42.65 -13.77
CA ARG A 439 -27.71 -41.98 -13.82
C ARG A 439 -27.74 -40.86 -14.84
N ILE A 440 -26.89 -39.85 -14.65
CA ILE A 440 -26.80 -38.71 -15.55
C ILE A 440 -25.38 -38.12 -15.48
N GLU A 441 -24.93 -37.47 -16.55
CA GLU A 441 -23.69 -36.68 -16.52
C GLU A 441 -23.83 -35.49 -15.54
N ARG A 442 -22.75 -35.20 -14.81
CA ARG A 442 -22.72 -34.13 -13.80
C ARG A 442 -23.18 -32.78 -14.36
N ARG A 443 -22.73 -32.39 -15.55
CA ARG A 443 -23.13 -31.13 -16.21
C ARG A 443 -24.63 -31.01 -16.45
N HIS A 444 -25.30 -32.12 -16.73
CA HIS A 444 -26.75 -32.13 -16.88
C HIS A 444 -27.43 -32.13 -15.52
N ALA A 445 -26.86 -32.80 -14.51
CA ALA A 445 -27.37 -32.76 -13.14
C ALA A 445 -27.37 -31.33 -12.56
N ASP A 446 -26.32 -30.55 -12.83
CA ASP A 446 -26.18 -29.17 -12.37
C ASP A 446 -27.21 -28.22 -13.03
N GLN A 447 -27.75 -28.61 -14.19
CA GLN A 447 -28.81 -27.88 -14.89
C GLN A 447 -30.23 -28.23 -14.40
N ILE A 448 -30.38 -29.27 -13.55
CA ILE A 448 -31.69 -29.67 -13.02
C ILE A 448 -32.13 -28.70 -11.92
N ASP A 449 -33.23 -27.98 -12.16
CA ASP A 449 -33.91 -27.26 -11.10
C ASP A 449 -34.71 -28.23 -10.21
N ARG A 450 -34.23 -28.45 -8.98
CA ARG A 450 -34.92 -29.32 -8.00
C ARG A 450 -36.33 -28.84 -7.65
N ARG A 451 -36.64 -27.55 -7.85
CA ARG A 451 -37.98 -26.99 -7.58
C ARG A 451 -39.04 -27.55 -8.52
N ASP A 452 -38.64 -27.97 -9.70
CA ASP A 452 -39.56 -28.57 -10.68
C ASP A 452 -40.13 -29.89 -10.17
N TYR A 453 -39.37 -30.61 -9.35
CA TYR A 453 -39.75 -31.86 -8.71
C TYR A 453 -40.40 -31.65 -7.32
N LYS A 454 -40.86 -30.43 -7.01
CA LYS A 454 -41.65 -30.17 -5.80
C LYS A 454 -43.14 -30.44 -6.08
N MET A 455 -43.82 -31.11 -5.16
CA MET A 455 -45.27 -31.24 -5.20
C MET A 455 -45.92 -29.89 -4.88
N VAL A 456 -46.87 -29.49 -5.72
CA VAL A 456 -47.66 -28.27 -5.58
C VAL A 456 -49.13 -28.61 -5.69
N ALA A 457 -50.00 -27.81 -5.07
CA ALA A 457 -51.44 -28.01 -5.15
C ALA A 457 -51.91 -28.03 -6.61
N CYS A 458 -52.74 -29.02 -6.95
CA CYS A 458 -53.30 -29.15 -8.28
C CYS A 458 -54.25 -27.95 -8.57
N PRO A 459 -54.00 -27.13 -9.61
CA PRO A 459 -54.83 -25.97 -9.92
C PRO A 459 -56.23 -26.37 -10.39
N SER A 460 -56.40 -27.59 -10.91
CA SER A 460 -57.67 -28.14 -11.40
C SER A 460 -58.50 -28.83 -10.30
N CYS A 461 -58.03 -28.88 -9.05
CA CYS A 461 -58.77 -29.48 -7.94
C CYS A 461 -59.80 -28.51 -7.35
N SER A 462 -61.08 -28.87 -7.39
CA SER A 462 -62.13 -28.19 -6.63
C SER A 462 -62.19 -28.75 -5.19
N PRO A 463 -62.62 -27.97 -4.18
CA PRO A 463 -62.82 -28.49 -2.82
C PRO A 463 -63.86 -29.61 -2.71
N ARG A 464 -64.69 -29.84 -3.73
CA ARG A 464 -65.79 -30.82 -3.72
C ARG A 464 -65.51 -32.11 -4.49
N ASP A 465 -64.54 -32.12 -5.41
CA ASP A 465 -64.28 -33.25 -6.32
C ASP A 465 -62.80 -33.73 -6.32
N ARG A 466 -62.08 -33.60 -5.20
CA ARG A 466 -60.66 -33.98 -5.13
C ARG A 466 -60.42 -35.44 -5.52
N GLU A 467 -61.32 -36.34 -5.12
CA GLU A 467 -61.20 -37.79 -5.29
C GLU A 467 -61.27 -38.24 -6.77
N TYR A 468 -61.79 -37.41 -7.69
CA TYR A 468 -61.93 -37.73 -9.12
C TYR A 468 -61.21 -36.75 -10.05
N CYS A 469 -60.27 -35.95 -9.53
CA CYS A 469 -59.56 -34.97 -10.35
C CYS A 469 -58.70 -35.68 -11.41
N ARG A 470 -59.04 -35.54 -12.70
CA ARG A 470 -58.32 -36.18 -13.82
C ARG A 470 -56.86 -35.73 -13.95
N THR A 471 -56.54 -34.53 -13.46
CA THR A 471 -55.21 -33.93 -13.54
C THR A 471 -54.23 -34.50 -12.51
N CYS A 472 -54.70 -34.80 -11.29
CA CYS A 472 -53.86 -35.34 -10.21
C CYS A 472 -54.26 -36.75 -9.76
N GLY A 473 -55.20 -37.40 -10.46
CA GLY A 473 -55.68 -38.75 -10.16
C GLY A 473 -56.28 -38.95 -8.77
N GLY A 474 -56.73 -37.89 -8.10
CA GLY A 474 -57.23 -37.98 -6.72
C GLY A 474 -56.28 -37.46 -5.63
N GLU A 475 -54.98 -37.27 -5.92
CA GLU A 475 -53.95 -36.99 -4.90
C GLU A 475 -53.93 -35.54 -4.38
N GLY A 476 -54.60 -34.61 -5.06
CA GLY A 476 -54.68 -33.19 -4.68
C GLY A 476 -53.43 -32.36 -4.96
N GLU A 477 -52.29 -32.98 -5.23
CA GLU A 477 -51.02 -32.35 -5.57
C GLU A 477 -50.46 -32.92 -6.88
N ILE A 478 -49.72 -32.11 -7.63
CA ILE A 478 -48.99 -32.51 -8.84
C ILE A 478 -47.56 -31.97 -8.77
N PRO A 479 -46.59 -32.56 -9.47
CA PRO A 479 -45.26 -31.99 -9.59
C PRO A 479 -45.32 -30.61 -10.26
N ARG A 480 -44.46 -29.69 -9.83
CA ARG A 480 -44.42 -28.31 -10.33
C ARG A 480 -44.24 -28.25 -11.85
N TRP A 481 -43.39 -29.09 -12.43
CA TRP A 481 -43.21 -29.13 -13.89
C TRP A 481 -44.49 -29.57 -14.65
N VAL A 482 -45.38 -30.35 -14.03
CA VAL A 482 -46.68 -30.71 -14.63
C VAL A 482 -47.61 -29.50 -14.58
N ARG A 483 -47.64 -28.80 -13.44
CA ARG A 483 -48.42 -27.56 -13.30
C ARG A 483 -47.99 -26.51 -14.32
N ASP A 484 -46.69 -26.30 -14.48
CA ASP A 484 -46.15 -25.29 -15.41
C ASP A 484 -46.42 -25.65 -16.90
N GLN A 485 -46.91 -26.86 -17.20
CA GLN A 485 -47.40 -27.28 -18.54
C GLN A 485 -48.93 -27.17 -18.70
N LEU A 486 -49.66 -26.87 -17.61
CA LEU A 486 -51.12 -26.71 -17.59
C LEU A 486 -51.56 -25.24 -17.57
N ASP A 487 -50.63 -24.34 -17.24
CA ASP A 487 -50.73 -22.89 -17.49
C ASP A 487 -50.35 -22.59 -18.94
#